data_AF-A0A951RV14-F1
#
_entry.id   AF-A0A951RV14-F1
#
_cell.length_a   1.000
_cell.length_b   1.000
_cell.length_c   1.000
_cell.angle_alpha   90.00
_cell.angle_beta   90.00
_cell.angle_gamma   90.00
#
_symmetry.space_group_name_H-M   'P 1'
#
loop_
_entity.id
_entity.type
_entity.pdbx_description
1 polymer ?
#
loop_
_entity_poly.entity_id
_entity_poly.type
_entity_poly.pdbx_seq_one_letter_code
_entity_poly.pdbx_strand_id
1 'polypeptide(L)'
;MAELTDKQINTRWGDVKKILRKRQLLAYRLGIPLNKFNEYMYHKVPPRTEVIRIYEAIKTDRREKTNRLKENLKKMVGYRENNIIAKKIGISDTTLRQILTNKNEMAGYDIIDKVELYIKAVNPDFEISIENTLSVKEHLTDHFLEIADDIKKLADKLYRESYTLLEIVRQQRLESSYSGEVIHPSRHIDYHIIKMQEIKENIDLLYDVYIKDNKEFKIDSKIIY
;
A
#
# COMPACT_ATOMS: atom_id res chain seq x y z
N MET A 1 -23.69 -18.35 -20.78
CA MET A 1 -22.42 -17.60 -20.62
C MET A 1 -21.59 -17.83 -21.87
N ALA A 2 -21.09 -16.79 -22.53
CA ALA A 2 -20.24 -16.98 -23.71
C ALA A 2 -18.97 -17.76 -23.33
N GLU A 3 -18.62 -18.79 -24.11
CA GLU A 3 -17.42 -19.56 -23.86
C GLU A 3 -16.17 -18.69 -24.06
N LEU A 4 -15.26 -18.74 -23.10
CA LEU A 4 -13.99 -18.03 -23.19
C LEU A 4 -13.12 -18.65 -24.27
N THR A 5 -12.46 -17.81 -25.06
CA THR A 5 -11.45 -18.25 -26.04
C THR A 5 -10.21 -18.81 -25.34
N ASP A 6 -9.42 -19.63 -26.03
CA ASP A 6 -8.16 -20.17 -25.48
C ASP A 6 -7.19 -19.06 -25.06
N LYS A 7 -7.15 -17.96 -25.81
CA LYS A 7 -6.35 -16.78 -25.46
C LYS A 7 -6.78 -16.21 -24.09
N GLN A 8 -8.09 -16.07 -23.86
CA GLN A 8 -8.61 -15.56 -22.59
C GLN A 8 -8.34 -16.52 -21.42
N ILE A 9 -8.43 -17.83 -21.65
CA ILE A 9 -8.09 -18.85 -20.64
C ILE A 9 -6.61 -18.77 -20.27
N ASN A 10 -5.72 -18.66 -21.26
CA ASN A 10 -4.28 -18.54 -21.02
C ASN A 10 -3.94 -17.26 -20.24
N THR A 11 -4.57 -16.13 -20.58
CA THR A 11 -4.39 -14.88 -19.82
C THR A 11 -4.86 -15.05 -18.38
N ARG A 12 -6.06 -15.59 -18.15
CA ARG A 12 -6.57 -15.85 -16.80
C ARG A 12 -5.63 -16.75 -16.00
N TRP A 13 -5.12 -17.81 -16.62
CA TRP A 13 -4.17 -18.70 -15.96
C TRP A 13 -2.86 -17.99 -15.61
N GLY A 14 -2.37 -17.10 -16.48
CA GLY A 14 -1.21 -16.24 -16.19
C GLY A 14 -1.41 -15.40 -14.94
N ASP A 15 -2.58 -14.80 -14.77
CA ASP A 15 -2.92 -14.00 -13.58
C ASP A 15 -3.06 -14.87 -12.32
N VAL A 16 -3.71 -16.03 -12.44
CA VAL A 16 -3.80 -17.02 -11.35
C VAL A 16 -2.40 -17.48 -10.91
N LYS A 17 -1.51 -17.80 -11.85
CA LYS A 17 -0.12 -18.19 -11.53
C LYS A 17 0.61 -17.12 -10.72
N LYS A 18 0.47 -15.84 -11.08
CA LYS A 18 1.09 -14.74 -10.33
C LYS A 18 0.62 -14.72 -8.87
N ILE A 19 -0.68 -14.92 -8.65
CA ILE A 19 -1.28 -15.00 -7.31
C ILE A 19 -0.72 -16.21 -6.54
N LEU A 20 -0.78 -17.41 -7.13
CA LEU A 20 -0.35 -18.64 -6.47
C LEU A 20 1.15 -18.66 -6.16
N ARG A 21 1.99 -18.00 -6.98
CA ARG A 21 3.42 -17.86 -6.68
C ARG A 21 3.68 -17.06 -5.42
N LYS A 22 2.92 -15.97 -5.21
CA LYS A 22 3.01 -15.14 -4.01
C LYS A 22 2.33 -15.80 -2.80
N ARG A 23 1.30 -16.61 -3.04
CA ARG A 23 0.47 -17.25 -2.01
C ARG A 23 0.37 -18.75 -2.23
N GLN A 24 1.47 -19.46 -1.98
CA GLN A 24 1.54 -20.89 -2.27
C GLN A 24 0.51 -21.70 -1.46
N LEU A 25 0.24 -21.29 -0.22
CA LEU A 25 -0.77 -21.93 0.64
C LEU A 25 -2.19 -21.82 0.09
N LEU A 26 -2.48 -20.79 -0.72
CA LEU A 26 -3.76 -20.65 -1.40
C LEU A 26 -4.00 -21.80 -2.38
N ALA A 27 -2.97 -22.34 -3.02
CA ALA A 27 -3.12 -23.47 -3.95
C ALA A 27 -3.72 -24.71 -3.27
N TYR A 28 -3.31 -24.98 -2.03
CA TYR A 28 -3.84 -26.07 -1.22
C TYR A 28 -5.30 -25.82 -0.82
N ARG A 29 -5.62 -24.60 -0.38
CA ARG A 29 -6.99 -24.21 -0.02
C ARG A 29 -7.95 -24.29 -1.21
N LEU A 30 -7.47 -24.00 -2.41
CA LEU A 30 -8.24 -24.12 -3.66
C LEU A 30 -8.36 -25.57 -4.16
N GLY A 31 -7.82 -26.54 -3.43
CA GLY A 31 -7.92 -27.97 -3.75
C GLY A 31 -7.11 -28.37 -4.98
N ILE A 32 -6.01 -27.68 -5.29
CA ILE A 32 -5.10 -28.10 -6.36
C ILE A 32 -4.30 -29.31 -5.83
N PRO A 33 -4.40 -30.49 -6.46
CA PRO A 33 -3.66 -31.67 -6.01
C PRO A 33 -2.14 -31.43 -6.06
N LEU A 34 -1.41 -31.86 -5.02
CA LEU A 34 0.04 -31.66 -4.92
C LEU A 34 0.80 -32.21 -6.14
N ASN A 35 0.40 -33.38 -6.63
CA ASN A 35 0.98 -34.02 -7.81
C ASN A 35 0.76 -33.24 -9.12
N LYS A 36 -0.27 -32.39 -9.18
CA LYS A 36 -0.57 -31.53 -10.34
C LYS A 36 -0.02 -30.11 -10.19
N PHE A 37 0.34 -29.69 -8.99
CA PHE A 37 0.79 -28.32 -8.73
C PHE A 37 2.02 -27.96 -9.58
N ASN A 38 3.06 -28.79 -9.57
CA ASN A 38 4.26 -28.54 -10.37
C ASN A 38 3.96 -28.53 -11.87
N GLU A 39 3.12 -29.47 -12.34
CA GLU A 39 2.67 -29.51 -13.73
C GLU A 39 2.00 -28.19 -14.14
N TYR A 40 1.06 -27.71 -13.32
CA TYR A 40 0.30 -26.49 -13.58
C TYR A 40 1.18 -25.23 -13.51
N MET A 41 2.10 -25.17 -12.56
CA MET A 41 2.94 -24.00 -12.35
C MET A 41 4.03 -23.84 -13.42
N TYR A 42 4.59 -24.94 -13.91
CA TYR A 42 5.80 -24.90 -14.75
C TYR A 42 5.64 -25.51 -16.15
N HIS A 43 4.78 -26.51 -16.33
CA HIS A 43 4.81 -27.35 -17.53
C HIS A 43 3.60 -27.18 -18.44
N LYS A 44 2.40 -26.95 -17.89
CA LYS A 44 1.16 -26.95 -18.69
C LYS A 44 0.09 -26.01 -18.13
N VAL A 45 -0.78 -25.53 -19.02
CA VAL A 45 -2.03 -24.85 -18.64
C VAL A 45 -3.07 -25.93 -18.25
N PRO A 46 -3.74 -25.82 -17.09
CA PRO A 46 -4.81 -26.75 -16.71
C PRO A 46 -5.95 -26.76 -17.73
N PRO A 47 -6.81 -27.80 -17.71
CA PRO A 47 -8.05 -27.79 -18.49
C PRO A 47 -8.88 -26.52 -18.24
N ARG A 48 -9.62 -26.05 -19.26
CA ARG A 48 -10.42 -24.80 -19.18
C ARG A 48 -11.34 -24.77 -17.95
N THR A 49 -12.00 -25.89 -17.65
CA THR A 49 -12.89 -26.05 -16.48
C THR A 49 -12.15 -25.82 -15.17
N GLU A 50 -10.92 -26.33 -15.06
CA GLU A 50 -10.07 -26.18 -13.88
C GLU A 50 -9.58 -24.74 -13.71
N VAL A 51 -9.17 -24.09 -14.81
CA VAL A 51 -8.79 -22.67 -14.78
C VAL A 51 -9.96 -21.80 -14.30
N ILE A 52 -11.17 -22.04 -14.80
CA ILE A 52 -12.37 -21.30 -14.40
C ILE A 52 -12.70 -21.56 -12.93
N ARG A 53 -12.68 -22.83 -12.49
CA ARG A 53 -12.91 -23.21 -11.09
C ARG A 53 -11.97 -22.47 -10.13
N ILE A 54 -10.67 -22.51 -10.41
CA ILE A 54 -9.64 -21.86 -9.58
C ILE A 54 -9.83 -20.34 -9.59
N TYR A 55 -10.09 -19.75 -10.76
CA TYR A 55 -10.28 -18.31 -10.90
C TYR A 55 -11.49 -17.79 -10.11
N GLU A 56 -12.64 -18.49 -10.20
CA GLU A 56 -13.83 -18.12 -9.43
C GLU A 56 -13.63 -18.34 -7.94
N ALA A 57 -12.95 -19.42 -7.53
CA ALA A 57 -12.63 -19.64 -6.12
C ALA A 57 -11.71 -18.55 -5.54
N ILE A 58 -10.75 -18.03 -6.32
CA ILE A 58 -9.94 -16.85 -5.94
C ILE A 58 -10.80 -15.59 -5.77
N LYS A 59 -11.78 -15.37 -6.65
CA LYS A 59 -12.70 -14.23 -6.53
C LYS A 59 -13.55 -14.34 -5.26
N THR A 60 -14.03 -15.53 -4.94
CA THR A 60 -14.77 -15.81 -3.71
C THR A 60 -13.91 -15.56 -2.48
N ASP A 61 -12.67 -16.09 -2.43
CA ASP A 61 -11.74 -15.84 -1.30
C ASP A 61 -11.49 -14.34 -1.10
N ARG A 62 -11.22 -13.59 -2.18
CA ARG A 62 -11.04 -12.14 -2.11
C ARG A 62 -12.26 -11.42 -1.59
N ARG A 63 -13.46 -11.82 -2.02
CA ARG A 63 -14.72 -11.23 -1.54
C ARG A 63 -14.93 -11.49 -0.06
N GLU A 64 -14.74 -12.73 0.39
CA GLU A 64 -14.85 -13.12 1.80
C GLU A 64 -13.86 -12.35 2.67
N LYS A 65 -12.60 -12.27 2.26
CA LYS A 65 -11.57 -11.48 2.96
C LYS A 65 -11.92 -10.00 2.97
N THR A 66 -12.32 -9.42 1.85
CA THR A 66 -12.71 -8.00 1.78
C THR A 66 -13.86 -7.69 2.74
N ASN A 67 -14.87 -8.57 2.80
CA ASN A 67 -15.98 -8.44 3.75
C ASN A 67 -15.52 -8.56 5.21
N ARG A 68 -14.64 -9.52 5.52
CA ARG A 68 -14.05 -9.67 6.85
C ARG A 68 -13.30 -8.41 7.29
N LEU A 69 -12.53 -7.81 6.40
CA LEU A 69 -11.81 -6.56 6.68
C LEU A 69 -12.75 -5.41 6.93
N LYS A 70 -13.77 -5.25 6.09
CA LYS A 70 -14.79 -4.21 6.25
C LYS A 70 -15.45 -4.26 7.63
N GLU A 71 -15.88 -5.44 8.08
CA GLU A 71 -16.55 -5.59 9.37
C GLU A 71 -15.62 -5.29 10.56
N ASN A 72 -14.31 -5.49 10.41
CA ASN A 72 -13.34 -5.06 11.42
C ASN A 72 -13.05 -3.55 11.32
N LEU A 73 -12.82 -3.02 10.12
CA LEU A 73 -12.55 -1.60 9.89
C LEU A 73 -13.72 -0.71 10.36
N LYS A 74 -14.97 -1.12 10.16
CA LYS A 74 -16.14 -0.36 10.65
C LYS A 74 -16.16 -0.16 12.16
N LYS A 75 -15.56 -1.07 12.93
CA LYS A 75 -15.46 -0.96 14.39
C LYS A 75 -14.38 0.01 14.83
N MET A 76 -13.44 0.32 13.94
CA MET A 76 -12.23 1.12 14.22
C MET A 76 -12.28 2.50 13.58
N VAL A 77 -12.94 2.63 12.43
CA VAL A 77 -12.86 3.81 11.56
C VAL A 77 -14.09 4.70 11.75
N GLY A 78 -13.89 5.88 12.34
CA GLY A 78 -14.86 6.98 12.26
C GLY A 78 -14.89 7.62 10.86
N TYR A 79 -16.06 8.08 10.39
CA TYR A 79 -16.22 8.64 9.03
C TYR A 79 -15.25 9.79 8.70
N ARG A 80 -14.85 10.57 9.72
CA ARG A 80 -13.95 11.73 9.58
C ARG A 80 -12.46 11.38 9.56
N GLU A 81 -12.08 10.14 9.86
CA GLU A 81 -10.68 9.73 10.06
C GLU A 81 -10.13 8.87 8.90
N ASN A 82 -10.91 8.66 7.84
CA ASN A 82 -10.55 7.79 6.71
C ASN A 82 -9.19 8.12 6.10
N ASN A 83 -8.84 9.40 5.93
CA ASN A 83 -7.57 9.80 5.33
C ASN A 83 -6.38 9.38 6.21
N ILE A 84 -6.46 9.67 7.52
CA ILE A 84 -5.40 9.31 8.48
C ILE A 84 -5.24 7.80 8.56
N ILE A 85 -6.34 7.05 8.59
CA ILE A 85 -6.29 5.59 8.65
C ILE A 85 -5.78 4.99 7.33
N ALA A 86 -6.17 5.55 6.18
CA ALA A 86 -5.64 5.12 4.89
C ALA A 86 -4.12 5.31 4.80
N LYS A 87 -3.59 6.44 5.32
CA LYS A 87 -2.15 6.66 5.47
C LYS A 87 -1.49 5.62 6.37
N LYS A 88 -2.07 5.36 7.56
CA LYS A 88 -1.57 4.31 8.49
C LYS A 88 -1.50 2.92 7.85
N ILE A 89 -2.45 2.58 6.97
CA ILE A 89 -2.48 1.30 6.25
C ILE A 89 -1.53 1.28 5.04
N GLY A 90 -1.20 2.44 4.48
CA GLY A 90 -0.46 2.55 3.22
C GLY A 90 -1.30 2.26 1.98
N ILE A 91 -2.55 2.72 1.97
CA ILE A 91 -3.48 2.66 0.83
C ILE A 91 -4.12 4.04 0.57
N SER A 92 -4.78 4.21 -0.57
CA SER A 92 -5.49 5.47 -0.85
C SER A 92 -6.77 5.61 -0.01
N ASP A 93 -7.12 6.84 0.39
CA ASP A 93 -8.40 7.17 1.05
C ASP A 93 -9.60 6.67 0.22
N THR A 94 -9.53 6.79 -1.10
CA THR A 94 -10.54 6.28 -2.03
C THR A 94 -10.69 4.75 -1.90
N THR A 95 -9.58 4.02 -1.86
CA THR A 95 -9.59 2.55 -1.70
C THR A 95 -10.23 2.15 -0.37
N LEU A 96 -9.83 2.78 0.73
CA LEU A 96 -10.40 2.51 2.05
C LEU A 96 -11.91 2.80 2.07
N ARG A 97 -12.32 3.95 1.55
CA ARG A 97 -13.73 4.34 1.45
C ARG A 97 -14.54 3.35 0.61
N GLN A 98 -13.99 2.87 -0.51
CA GLN A 98 -14.67 1.90 -1.36
C GLN A 98 -14.89 0.55 -0.64
N ILE A 99 -13.93 0.09 0.17
CA ILE A 99 -14.09 -1.11 1.00
C ILE A 99 -15.20 -0.90 2.04
N LEU A 100 -15.18 0.23 2.76
CA LEU A 100 -16.18 0.53 3.80
C LEU A 100 -17.60 0.67 3.23
N THR A 101 -17.74 1.22 2.02
CA THR A 101 -19.03 1.52 1.37
C THR A 101 -19.54 0.43 0.43
N ASN A 102 -18.91 -0.76 0.39
CA ASN A 102 -19.24 -1.85 -0.55
C ASN A 102 -19.07 -1.50 -2.04
N LYS A 103 -18.45 -0.37 -2.39
CA LYS A 103 -18.16 -0.05 -3.80
C LYS A 103 -17.02 -0.89 -4.36
N ASN A 104 -16.21 -1.48 -3.50
CA ASN A 104 -15.20 -2.48 -3.87
C ASN A 104 -15.48 -3.79 -3.13
N GLU A 105 -16.16 -4.72 -3.80
CA GLU A 105 -16.50 -6.03 -3.26
C GLU A 105 -15.30 -7.00 -3.20
N MET A 106 -14.21 -6.69 -3.91
CA MET A 106 -13.07 -7.60 -4.10
C MET A 106 -11.76 -6.80 -4.12
N ALA A 107 -11.25 -6.43 -2.95
CA ALA A 107 -9.95 -5.79 -2.84
C ALA A 107 -8.83 -6.68 -3.41
N GLY A 108 -7.77 -6.05 -3.93
CA GLY A 108 -6.54 -6.75 -4.30
C GLY A 108 -5.92 -7.43 -3.09
N TYR A 109 -5.19 -8.52 -3.33
CA TYR A 109 -4.51 -9.26 -2.28
C TYR A 109 -3.46 -8.41 -1.53
N ASP A 110 -2.80 -7.50 -2.24
CA ASP A 110 -1.90 -6.49 -1.67
C ASP A 110 -2.62 -5.55 -0.69
N ILE A 111 -3.83 -5.10 -1.03
CA ILE A 111 -4.65 -4.25 -0.14
C ILE A 111 -5.12 -5.07 1.06
N ILE A 112 -5.55 -6.31 0.83
CA ILE A 112 -5.98 -7.23 1.90
C ILE A 112 -4.84 -7.42 2.90
N ASP A 113 -3.62 -7.70 2.43
CA ASP A 113 -2.49 -7.97 3.32
C ASP A 113 -2.14 -6.76 4.19
N LYS A 114 -2.08 -5.56 3.59
CA LYS A 114 -1.84 -4.30 4.30
C LYS A 114 -2.90 -4.00 5.36
N VAL A 115 -4.17 -4.17 5.00
CA VAL A 115 -5.29 -3.91 5.93
C VAL A 115 -5.30 -4.93 7.08
N GLU A 116 -5.05 -6.21 6.80
CA GLU A 116 -4.92 -7.24 7.84
C GLU A 116 -3.77 -6.93 8.81
N LEU A 117 -2.62 -6.52 8.28
CA LEU A 117 -1.46 -6.13 9.07
C LEU A 117 -1.78 -4.95 9.98
N TYR A 118 -2.45 -3.92 9.46
CA TYR A 118 -2.92 -2.79 10.24
C TYR A 118 -3.91 -3.20 11.35
N ILE A 119 -4.93 -3.99 11.01
CA ILE A 119 -5.92 -4.45 11.99
C ILE A 119 -5.23 -5.24 13.10
N LYS A 120 -4.26 -6.10 12.77
CA LYS A 120 -3.46 -6.83 13.76
C LYS A 120 -2.66 -5.91 14.68
N ALA A 121 -2.05 -4.86 14.11
CA ALA A 121 -1.26 -3.91 14.87
C ALA A 121 -2.12 -3.15 15.90
N VAL A 122 -3.35 -2.80 15.54
CA VAL A 122 -4.30 -2.08 16.42
C VAL A 122 -5.08 -3.03 17.34
N ASN A 123 -5.37 -4.25 16.88
CA ASN A 123 -6.08 -5.29 17.61
C ASN A 123 -5.25 -6.59 17.63
N PRO A 124 -4.48 -6.82 18.71
CA PRO A 124 -3.62 -8.00 18.84
C PRO A 124 -4.35 -9.34 18.78
N ASP A 125 -5.67 -9.38 19.00
CA ASP A 125 -6.46 -10.62 18.93
C ASP A 125 -6.91 -10.97 17.50
N PHE A 126 -6.72 -10.05 16.54
CA PHE A 126 -7.06 -10.34 15.15
C PHE A 126 -6.17 -11.45 14.58
N GLU A 127 -6.75 -12.43 13.89
CA GLU A 127 -6.00 -13.46 13.19
C GLU A 127 -5.80 -13.08 11.72
N ILE A 128 -4.54 -12.83 11.37
CA ILE A 128 -4.11 -12.58 9.99
C ILE A 128 -4.33 -13.86 9.16
N SER A 129 -4.70 -13.70 7.89
CA SER A 129 -4.83 -14.84 6.98
C SER A 129 -3.49 -15.59 6.86
N ILE A 130 -3.52 -16.91 6.91
CA ILE A 130 -2.32 -17.75 6.77
C ILE A 130 -1.59 -17.49 5.44
N GLU A 131 -2.32 -17.07 4.39
CA GLU A 131 -1.73 -16.75 3.09
C GLU A 131 -1.18 -15.31 2.99
N ASN A 132 -1.28 -14.50 4.05
CA ASN A 132 -0.68 -13.17 4.11
C ASN A 132 0.79 -13.30 4.51
N THR A 133 1.67 -12.94 3.58
CA THR A 133 3.12 -13.05 3.75
C THR A 133 3.77 -11.72 4.12
N LEU A 134 3.00 -10.63 4.22
CA LEU A 134 3.53 -9.30 4.48
C LEU A 134 3.93 -9.16 5.95
N SER A 135 5.22 -8.98 6.20
CA SER A 135 5.72 -8.67 7.55
C SER A 135 5.68 -7.17 7.86
N VAL A 136 5.65 -6.82 9.16
CA VAL A 136 5.79 -5.43 9.61
C VAL A 136 7.10 -4.82 9.11
N LYS A 137 8.19 -5.60 9.10
CA LYS A 137 9.50 -5.16 8.61
C LYS A 137 9.47 -4.77 7.14
N GLU A 138 8.91 -5.62 6.27
CA GLU A 138 8.80 -5.33 4.84
C GLU A 138 7.90 -4.11 4.61
N HIS A 139 6.75 -4.07 5.27
CA HIS A 139 5.81 -2.95 5.18
C HIS A 139 6.45 -1.61 5.55
N LEU A 140 7.17 -1.56 6.68
CA LEU A 140 7.86 -0.35 7.13
C LEU A 140 9.04 0.00 6.22
N THR A 141 9.77 -0.98 5.72
CA THR A 141 10.90 -0.73 4.81
C THR A 141 10.44 0.00 3.55
N ASP A 142 9.36 -0.46 2.92
CA ASP A 142 8.80 0.19 1.74
C ASP A 142 8.38 1.65 2.05
N HIS A 143 7.69 1.88 3.16
CA HIS A 143 7.27 3.22 3.56
C HIS A 143 8.43 4.16 3.92
N PHE A 144 9.44 3.66 4.64
CA PHE A 144 10.61 4.48 5.00
C PHE A 144 11.50 4.79 3.79
N LEU A 145 11.54 3.92 2.77
CA LEU A 145 12.19 4.23 1.50
C LEU A 145 11.50 5.38 0.77
N GLU A 146 10.16 5.40 0.74
CA GLU A 146 9.39 6.52 0.17
C GLU A 146 9.65 7.82 0.96
N ILE A 147 9.62 7.76 2.30
CA ILE A 147 9.91 8.90 3.17
C ILE A 147 11.33 9.44 2.93
N ALA A 148 12.33 8.55 2.81
CA ALA A 148 13.71 8.94 2.56
C ALA A 148 13.86 9.66 1.20
N ASP A 149 13.18 9.17 0.16
CA ASP A 149 13.16 9.81 -1.16
C ASP A 149 12.47 11.18 -1.13
N ASP A 150 11.37 11.31 -0.38
CA ASP A 150 10.68 12.60 -0.19
C ASP A 150 11.55 13.63 0.54
N ILE A 151 12.26 13.20 1.60
CA ILE A 151 13.23 14.05 2.31
C ILE A 151 14.34 14.51 1.35
N LYS A 152 14.90 13.59 0.55
CA LYS A 152 15.96 13.92 -0.40
C LYS A 152 15.49 14.93 -1.45
N LYS A 153 14.32 14.70 -2.05
CA LYS A 153 13.71 15.63 -3.02
C LYS A 153 13.45 17.00 -2.40
N LEU A 154 13.07 17.05 -1.13
CA LEU A 154 12.83 18.31 -0.41
C LEU A 154 14.14 19.06 -0.15
N ALA A 155 15.20 18.35 0.25
CA ALA A 155 16.54 18.92 0.41
C ALA A 155 17.05 19.52 -0.91
N ASP A 156 16.91 18.80 -2.03
CA ASP A 156 17.31 19.29 -3.35
C ASP A 156 16.51 20.53 -3.80
N LYS A 157 15.24 20.64 -3.39
CA LYS A 157 14.41 21.82 -3.67
C LYS A 157 14.84 23.01 -2.83
N LEU A 158 15.06 22.82 -1.53
CA LEU A 158 15.57 23.86 -0.63
C LEU A 158 16.94 24.37 -1.09
N TYR A 159 17.82 23.46 -1.52
CA TYR A 159 19.12 23.82 -2.07
C TYR A 159 18.98 24.68 -3.34
N ARG A 160 18.10 24.30 -4.26
CA ARG A 160 17.81 25.11 -5.46
C ARG A 160 17.23 26.48 -5.11
N GLU A 161 16.36 26.54 -4.12
CA GLU A 161 15.75 27.80 -3.68
C GLU A 161 16.80 28.80 -3.19
N SER A 162 17.88 28.32 -2.55
CA SER A 162 19.00 29.18 -2.16
C SER A 162 19.66 29.90 -3.35
N TYR A 163 19.74 29.26 -4.52
CA TYR A 163 20.22 29.89 -5.74
C TYR A 163 19.21 30.84 -6.35
N THR A 164 17.92 30.48 -6.36
CA THR A 164 16.85 31.35 -6.84
C THR A 164 16.86 32.70 -6.09
N LEU A 165 17.01 32.66 -4.76
CA LEU A 165 17.12 33.88 -3.94
C LEU A 165 18.33 34.74 -4.32
N LEU A 166 19.48 34.12 -4.61
CA LEU A 166 20.67 34.85 -5.07
C LEU A 166 20.47 35.45 -6.47
N GLU A 167 19.80 34.74 -7.37
CA GLU A 167 19.51 35.22 -8.72
C GLU A 167 18.52 36.39 -8.71
N ILE A 168 17.52 36.39 -7.82
CA ILE A 168 16.63 37.56 -7.64
C ILE A 168 17.45 38.81 -7.33
N VAL A 169 18.43 38.72 -6.43
CA VAL A 169 19.30 39.85 -6.08
C VAL A 169 20.18 40.25 -7.26
N ARG A 170 20.77 39.27 -7.97
CA ARG A 170 21.66 39.53 -9.12
C ARG A 170 20.94 40.16 -10.31
N GLN A 171 19.75 39.67 -10.62
CA GLN A 171 19.00 40.07 -11.80
C GLN A 171 18.06 41.25 -11.53
N GLN A 172 17.81 41.59 -10.25
CA GLN A 172 16.83 42.59 -9.82
C GLN A 172 15.43 42.36 -10.42
N ARG A 173 15.06 41.09 -10.58
CA ARG A 173 13.78 40.66 -11.16
C ARG A 173 13.10 39.70 -10.20
N LEU A 174 11.80 39.92 -10.02
CA LEU A 174 10.94 39.04 -9.23
C LEU A 174 10.19 38.11 -10.17
N GLU A 175 9.92 36.89 -9.70
CA GLU A 175 9.07 35.95 -10.42
C GLU A 175 7.60 36.42 -10.39
N SER A 176 6.92 36.24 -11.51
CA SER A 176 5.48 36.47 -11.62
C SER A 176 4.76 35.17 -11.92
N SER A 177 3.60 35.01 -11.32
CA SER A 177 2.68 33.92 -11.61
C SER A 177 2.09 34.00 -13.02
N TYR A 178 1.37 32.96 -13.45
CA TYR A 178 0.67 32.94 -14.74
C TYR A 178 -0.38 34.06 -14.87
N SER A 179 -0.96 34.53 -13.76
CA SER A 179 -1.86 35.68 -13.71
C SER A 179 -1.15 37.03 -13.65
N GLY A 180 0.19 37.05 -13.66
CA GLY A 180 1.01 38.27 -13.62
C GLY A 180 1.30 38.79 -12.22
N GLU A 181 0.76 38.18 -11.16
CA GLU A 181 1.02 38.58 -9.78
C GLU A 181 2.45 38.23 -9.35
N VAL A 182 3.13 39.16 -8.70
CA VAL A 182 4.48 38.97 -8.15
C VAL A 182 4.43 37.91 -7.05
N ILE A 183 5.30 36.91 -7.16
CA ILE A 183 5.42 35.85 -6.17
C ILE A 183 6.41 36.29 -5.09
N HIS A 184 5.97 36.24 -3.83
CA HIS A 184 6.86 36.51 -2.72
C HIS A 184 7.95 35.42 -2.63
N PRO A 185 9.25 35.78 -2.52
CA PRO A 185 10.34 34.79 -2.55
C PRO A 185 10.26 33.72 -1.45
N SER A 186 9.62 34.01 -0.31
CA SER A 186 9.42 33.01 0.75
C SER A 186 8.33 31.98 0.47
N ARG A 187 7.47 32.18 -0.55
CA ARG A 187 6.30 31.31 -0.79
C ARG A 187 6.70 29.85 -0.99
N HIS A 188 7.83 29.61 -1.65
CA HIS A 188 8.36 28.27 -1.85
C HIS A 188 8.88 27.65 -0.55
N ILE A 189 9.49 28.46 0.34
CA ILE A 189 9.89 28.04 1.69
C ILE A 189 8.66 27.63 2.51
N ASP A 190 7.58 28.41 2.49
CA ASP A 190 6.34 28.07 3.19
C ASP A 190 5.75 26.74 2.71
N TYR A 191 5.76 26.51 1.40
CA TYR A 191 5.38 25.22 0.81
C TYR A 191 6.27 24.07 1.29
N HIS A 192 7.58 24.28 1.40
CA HIS A 192 8.52 23.28 1.90
C HIS A 192 8.32 22.97 3.39
N ILE A 193 7.97 23.96 4.22
CA ILE A 193 7.62 23.75 5.63
C ILE A 193 6.41 22.83 5.76
N ILE A 194 5.36 23.07 4.97
CA ILE A 194 4.17 22.19 4.94
C ILE A 194 4.58 20.76 4.57
N LYS A 195 5.46 20.58 3.57
CA LYS A 195 5.95 19.25 3.19
C LYS A 195 6.79 18.57 4.26
N MET A 196 7.62 19.30 5.01
CA MET A 196 8.33 18.73 6.17
C MET A 196 7.35 18.29 7.26
N GLN A 197 6.30 19.07 7.51
CA GLN A 197 5.26 18.70 8.48
C GLN A 197 4.52 17.42 8.06
N GLU A 198 4.12 17.31 6.79
CA GLU A 198 3.50 16.09 6.26
C GLU A 198 4.41 14.85 6.42
N ILE A 199 5.72 14.99 6.18
CA ILE A 199 6.69 13.90 6.35
C ILE A 199 6.79 13.49 7.82
N LYS A 200 6.94 14.47 8.74
CA LYS A 200 6.97 14.22 10.18
C LYS A 200 5.71 13.48 10.63
N GLU A 201 4.54 13.96 10.25
CA GLU A 201 3.26 13.31 10.59
C GLU A 201 3.22 11.86 10.11
N ASN A 202 3.74 11.57 8.91
CA ASN A 202 3.78 10.20 8.40
C ASN A 202 4.70 9.29 9.23
N ILE A 203 5.88 9.79 9.62
CA ILE A 203 6.81 9.08 10.50
C ILE A 203 6.15 8.78 11.85
N ASP A 204 5.54 9.80 12.48
CA ASP A 204 4.89 9.67 13.78
C ASP A 204 3.76 8.61 13.72
N LEU A 205 2.94 8.64 12.66
CA LEU A 205 1.85 7.68 12.45
C LEU A 205 2.35 6.24 12.32
N LEU A 206 3.41 6.00 11.54
CA LEU A 206 3.97 4.66 11.37
C LEU A 206 4.64 4.15 12.65
N TYR A 207 5.33 5.04 13.37
CA TYR A 207 5.93 4.74 14.65
C TYR A 207 4.89 4.29 15.67
N ASP A 208 3.82 5.08 15.83
CA ASP A 208 2.76 4.81 16.81
C ASP A 208 2.01 3.50 16.53
N VAL A 209 1.81 3.14 15.25
CA VAL A 209 1.04 1.94 14.88
C VAL A 209 1.89 0.68 14.89
N TYR A 210 3.12 0.72 14.36
CA TYR A 210 3.86 -0.49 14.03
C TYR A 210 5.14 -0.71 14.86
N ILE A 211 5.67 0.34 15.51
CA ILE A 211 6.98 0.30 16.17
C ILE A 211 6.85 0.39 17.69
N LYS A 212 6.14 1.40 18.20
CA LYS A 212 6.14 1.80 19.61
C LYS A 212 5.95 0.65 20.61
N ASP A 213 4.97 -0.21 20.34
CA ASP A 213 4.60 -1.33 21.22
C ASP A 213 5.04 -2.70 20.65
N ASN A 214 5.82 -2.70 19.58
CA ASN A 214 6.23 -3.91 18.88
C ASN A 214 7.55 -4.46 19.45
N LYS A 215 7.46 -5.60 20.14
CA LYS A 215 8.56 -6.28 20.85
C LYS A 215 9.71 -6.74 19.93
N GLU A 216 9.51 -6.78 18.62
CA GLU A 216 10.57 -7.14 17.67
C GLU A 216 11.59 -6.01 17.49
N PHE A 217 11.20 -4.76 17.74
CA PHE A 217 12.12 -3.61 17.73
C PHE A 217 12.83 -3.51 19.07
N LYS A 218 14.10 -3.95 19.10
CA LYS A 218 14.97 -3.75 20.26
C LYS A 218 15.48 -2.31 20.26
N ILE A 219 15.32 -1.62 21.39
CA ILE A 219 15.98 -0.33 21.61
C ILE A 219 17.46 -0.63 21.85
N ASP A 220 18.27 -0.50 20.81
CA ASP A 220 19.72 -0.56 20.94
C ASP A 220 20.17 0.81 21.45
N SER A 221 20.54 0.91 22.72
CA SER A 221 20.95 2.16 23.38
C SER A 221 22.35 2.61 22.95
N LYS A 222 22.58 2.71 21.64
CA LYS A 222 23.73 3.42 21.10
C LYS A 222 23.38 4.89 20.98
N ILE A 223 23.97 5.67 21.88
CA ILE A 223 23.97 7.13 21.88
C ILE A 223 24.42 7.59 20.47
N ILE A 224 23.54 8.28 19.76
CA ILE A 224 23.91 9.00 18.53
C ILE A 224 24.18 10.44 18.96
N TYR A 225 25.44 10.85 18.82
CA TYR A 225 25.96 12.20 19.09
C TYR A 225 25.44 13.22 18.07
#